data_AF-A0A947IDZ8-F1
#
_entry.id   AF-A0A947IDZ8-F1
#
_cell.length_a   1.000
_cell.length_b   1.000
_cell.length_c   1.000
_cell.angle_alpha   90.00
_cell.angle_beta   90.00
_cell.angle_gamma   90.00
#
_symmetry.space_group_name_H-M   'P 1'
#
loop_
_entity.id
_entity.type
_entity.pdbx_description
1 polymer ?
#
loop_
_entity_poly.entity_id
_entity_poly.type
_entity_poly.pdbx_seq_one_letter_code
_entity_poly.pdbx_strand_id
1 'polypeptide(L)'
;MLFLRSFFLGGLIFGLAILPEAWAHWVEKAGYIDYAQHQAADCTVVLRDGMPDFDQRQDGWQNAVPQWNWCGPLAAANCLWWFDSKLEMVKCKSLPSGSEVRPPTISDHYNLVRSLVAGVDDHDPRNVVPFISTLGASFPGGVPATGMNAAQIRTMIDNYLSSAMVNLWGHYSIRVYMMPSFEWIYAQVDSSQDILLLLGFWQQQPGGDAGRFGGHWVTVAGVDRQNDTTRISFSDPYQDHAELGFPGNVWNGWLTPHAPIPGHGSAVHNDAGNVSHDWYVVGPSYTPGGLISPQDYGLQTVVEMWRNFDQLNFPPGLEVYRRPYIPGGFVHTEIEIAIVICPNFDYGDLLVDYPTIDIESCGPAHPLTDKAWLGESISAEVKPRIDTAANVYNLDNADDGVTFFGLPWSPGQVANVNVWVSTGAHYLGEPLVLNAWMDGNLDGDFDDGPAVEEDDFLVWSEWIIPDMPIPMAGVYNVAFNVPGAVTYPISTWIRFRLTSQNVNRFGYGGYWGGGVSNGLGTYDIDWTLGEVEDYIYPPPQLHPIDDLVIHVGGVGGPIELYWTAPEIGLYFIYTTENPNNHGDPRHESGWNLEDTLFLVAGPASWTTLNLGLTDLKYYVIVYETP
;
A
#
# COMPACT_ATOMS: atom_id res chain seq x y z
N MET A 1 -7.77 12.67 52.04
CA MET A 1 -8.39 11.34 52.25
C MET A 1 -7.26 10.31 52.16
N LEU A 2 -7.18 9.41 53.14
CA LEU A 2 -6.02 8.54 53.42
C LEU A 2 -5.66 7.62 52.24
N PHE A 3 -4.43 7.76 51.73
CA PHE A 3 -3.75 6.74 50.94
C PHE A 3 -3.19 5.67 51.88
N LEU A 4 -3.70 4.44 51.79
CA LEU A 4 -3.13 3.29 52.49
C LEU A 4 -2.13 2.59 51.58
N ARG A 5 -0.88 2.55 52.06
CA ARG A 5 0.25 1.77 51.52
C ARG A 5 -0.07 0.28 51.50
N SER A 6 0.41 -0.42 50.49
CA SER A 6 0.86 -1.81 50.61
C SER A 6 2.27 -1.91 50.04
N PHE A 7 3.21 -2.32 50.88
CA PHE A 7 4.63 -2.53 50.56
C PHE A 7 4.97 -4.00 50.87
N PHE A 8 5.74 -4.60 49.96
CA PHE A 8 6.55 -5.82 50.06
C PHE A 8 5.87 -7.16 50.37
N LEU A 9 5.86 -8.03 49.36
CA LEU A 9 6.48 -9.35 49.49
C LEU A 9 7.44 -9.55 48.30
N GLY A 10 8.74 -9.52 48.58
CA GLY A 10 9.76 -9.98 47.64
C GLY A 10 9.70 -11.51 47.55
N GLY A 11 9.63 -12.03 46.34
CA GLY A 11 9.72 -13.44 46.02
C GLY A 11 10.44 -13.61 44.70
N LEU A 12 11.49 -14.43 44.69
CA LEU A 12 12.25 -14.86 43.53
C LEU A 12 11.32 -15.17 42.35
N ILE A 13 11.47 -14.45 41.23
CA ILE A 13 10.97 -14.90 39.94
C ILE A 13 12.14 -15.62 39.26
N PHE A 14 12.10 -16.95 39.31
CA PHE A 14 12.90 -17.78 38.41
C PHE A 14 12.39 -17.56 36.99
N GLY A 15 13.32 -17.38 36.04
CA GLY A 15 13.02 -17.23 34.62
C GLY A 15 12.17 -18.39 34.10
N LEU A 16 10.88 -18.13 33.92
CA LEU A 16 10.13 -18.70 32.82
C LEU A 16 10.24 -17.69 31.69
N ALA A 17 10.78 -18.12 30.54
CA ALA A 17 10.49 -17.46 29.29
C ALA A 17 8.96 -17.43 29.15
N ILE A 18 8.37 -16.24 29.26
CA ILE A 18 6.96 -16.05 28.98
C ILE A 18 6.87 -16.17 27.46
N LEU A 19 6.52 -17.36 26.97
CA LEU A 19 6.06 -17.50 25.60
C LEU A 19 4.90 -16.52 25.41
N PRO A 20 4.79 -15.84 24.24
CA PRO A 20 3.68 -14.94 23.98
C PRO A 20 2.37 -15.66 24.31
N GLU A 21 1.50 -15.00 25.10
CA GLU A 21 0.19 -15.54 25.43
C GLU A 21 -0.49 -15.98 24.14
N ALA A 22 -0.90 -17.24 24.02
CA ALA A 22 -1.47 -17.85 22.80
C ALA A 22 -2.83 -17.25 22.37
N TRP A 23 -3.18 -16.08 22.90
CA TRP A 23 -4.42 -15.34 22.70
C TRP A 23 -4.17 -13.85 22.43
N ALA A 24 -2.96 -13.39 22.10
CA ALA A 24 -2.73 -12.02 21.60
C ALA A 24 -2.75 -12.01 20.06
N HIS A 25 -3.44 -11.04 19.44
CA HIS A 25 -3.56 -10.90 17.98
C HIS A 25 -2.79 -9.63 17.67
N TRP A 26 -1.49 -9.77 17.72
CA TRP A 26 -0.57 -8.70 17.39
C TRP A 26 -0.69 -8.37 15.91
N VAL A 27 -0.89 -7.09 15.61
CA VAL A 27 -0.56 -6.51 14.32
C VAL A 27 0.89 -6.05 14.45
N GLU A 28 1.80 -6.89 13.96
CA GLU A 28 3.25 -6.67 14.04
C GLU A 28 3.82 -6.35 12.68
N LYS A 29 4.92 -5.60 12.70
CA LYS A 29 5.74 -5.37 11.51
C LYS A 29 6.40 -6.68 11.10
N ALA A 30 6.12 -7.12 9.88
CA ALA A 30 6.79 -8.28 9.30
C ALA A 30 8.28 -8.01 9.11
N GLY A 31 9.13 -9.00 9.28
CA GLY A 31 10.51 -8.93 8.81
C GLY A 31 10.60 -9.21 7.31
N TYR A 32 11.75 -8.90 6.74
CA TYR A 32 12.04 -9.14 5.32
C TYR A 32 13.36 -9.89 5.19
N ILE A 33 13.47 -10.77 4.19
CA ILE A 33 14.66 -11.65 4.04
C ILE A 33 15.96 -10.87 3.92
N ASP A 34 15.85 -9.62 3.44
CA ASP A 34 16.93 -8.67 3.24
C ASP A 34 17.64 -8.26 4.54
N TYR A 35 17.02 -8.45 5.71
CA TYR A 35 17.74 -8.27 6.98
C TYR A 35 17.26 -9.19 8.12
N ALA A 36 16.05 -9.72 8.06
CA ALA A 36 15.44 -10.54 9.10
C ALA A 36 14.82 -11.82 8.54
N GLN A 37 15.54 -12.94 8.70
CA GLN A 37 14.98 -14.28 8.56
C GLN A 37 15.52 -15.21 9.64
N HIS A 38 14.62 -15.87 10.39
CA HIS A 38 14.98 -16.97 11.30
C HIS A 38 14.52 -18.32 10.81
N GLN A 39 15.37 -19.32 11.03
CA GLN A 39 14.93 -20.71 11.05
C GLN A 39 14.18 -20.94 12.37
N ALA A 40 12.87 -21.17 12.30
CA ALA A 40 12.17 -21.82 13.41
C ALA A 40 12.90 -23.13 13.75
N ALA A 41 12.90 -23.52 15.03
CA ALA A 41 13.61 -24.72 15.51
C ALA A 41 13.19 -26.03 14.83
N ASP A 42 12.11 -26.02 14.04
CA ASP A 42 11.62 -27.15 13.25
C ASP A 42 11.85 -27.04 11.73
N CYS A 43 12.53 -25.99 11.24
CA CYS A 43 12.81 -25.75 9.82
C CYS A 43 11.59 -25.73 8.88
N THR A 44 10.35 -25.64 9.38
CA THR A 44 9.14 -25.68 8.54
C THR A 44 8.43 -24.33 8.41
N VAL A 45 8.72 -23.38 9.29
CA VAL A 45 8.17 -22.02 9.24
C VAL A 45 9.31 -21.02 9.23
N VAL A 46 9.36 -20.20 8.18
CA VAL A 46 10.19 -19.00 8.14
C VAL A 46 9.43 -17.93 8.91
N LEU A 47 9.86 -17.62 10.12
CA LEU A 47 9.41 -16.41 10.81
C LEU A 47 10.25 -15.25 10.27
N ARG A 48 9.56 -14.24 9.75
CA ARG A 48 10.16 -13.03 9.21
C ARG A 48 9.92 -11.95 10.25
N ASP A 49 10.98 -11.58 10.96
CA ASP A 49 10.84 -10.91 12.24
C ASP A 49 11.08 -9.40 12.13
N GLY A 50 10.05 -8.60 12.46
CA GLY A 50 10.19 -7.36 13.20
C GLY A 50 10.72 -6.07 12.55
N MET A 51 10.30 -4.94 13.11
CA MET A 51 10.97 -3.63 12.96
C MET A 51 12.42 -3.70 13.47
N PRO A 52 13.45 -3.17 12.76
CA PRO A 52 14.83 -3.11 13.25
C PRO A 52 14.93 -2.43 14.62
N ASP A 53 15.97 -2.78 15.38
CA ASP A 53 16.12 -2.35 16.77
C ASP A 53 17.49 -1.75 17.10
N PHE A 54 17.90 -0.74 16.33
CA PHE A 54 19.23 -0.14 16.48
C PHE A 54 19.40 0.58 17.83
N ASP A 55 20.52 0.30 18.51
CA ASP A 55 20.88 0.91 19.80
C ASP A 55 21.65 2.23 19.62
N GLN A 56 21.25 3.29 20.33
CA GLN A 56 21.88 4.61 20.26
C GLN A 56 23.20 4.70 21.04
N ARG A 57 23.51 3.71 21.89
CA ARG A 57 24.67 3.69 22.80
C ARG A 57 25.97 3.28 22.08
N GLN A 58 26.16 3.78 20.87
CA GLN A 58 27.33 3.51 20.02
C GLN A 58 27.83 4.77 19.30
N ASP A 59 28.98 4.66 18.64
CA ASP A 59 29.62 5.69 17.79
C ASP A 59 29.83 7.08 18.44
N GLY A 60 29.77 7.17 19.77
CA GLY A 60 29.89 8.45 20.47
C GLY A 60 28.74 9.42 20.17
N TRP A 61 27.54 8.89 19.89
CA TRP A 61 26.27 9.61 19.71
C TRP A 61 25.75 10.27 21.00
N GLN A 62 26.64 11.03 21.63
CA GLN A 62 26.42 11.75 22.87
C GLN A 62 26.60 13.25 22.66
N ASN A 63 25.87 14.03 23.46
CA ASN A 63 26.11 15.46 23.58
C ASN A 63 27.33 15.75 24.50
N ALA A 64 27.63 17.04 24.72
CA ALA A 64 28.74 17.46 25.57
C ALA A 64 28.58 17.12 27.07
N VAL A 65 27.38 16.73 27.52
CA VAL A 65 27.06 16.34 28.90
C VAL A 65 26.90 14.82 29.00
N PRO A 66 27.82 14.07 28.36
CA PRO A 66 27.68 12.67 27.90
C PRO A 66 26.28 12.02 27.91
N GLN A 67 25.25 12.72 27.42
CA GLN A 67 23.91 12.15 27.25
C GLN A 67 23.77 11.61 25.83
N TRP A 68 23.29 10.38 25.70
CA TRP A 68 22.86 9.80 24.44
C TRP A 68 21.62 10.54 23.95
N ASN A 69 21.74 11.23 22.81
CA ASN A 69 20.75 12.17 22.31
C ASN A 69 20.31 11.89 20.85
N TRP A 70 20.56 10.68 20.36
CA TRP A 70 20.34 10.29 18.96
C TRP A 70 19.10 9.39 18.76
N CYS A 71 18.29 9.17 19.78
CA CYS A 71 17.06 8.37 19.69
C CYS A 71 16.12 8.79 18.52
N GLY A 72 16.07 10.08 18.15
CA GLY A 72 15.28 10.56 17.02
C GLY A 72 15.76 10.00 15.68
N PRO A 73 17.02 10.27 15.27
CA PRO A 73 17.63 9.64 14.10
C PRO A 73 17.55 8.12 14.07
N LEU A 74 17.74 7.44 15.21
CA LEU A 74 17.65 5.97 15.24
C LEU A 74 16.24 5.46 15.03
N ALA A 75 15.24 6.05 15.71
CA ALA A 75 13.85 5.66 15.50
C ALA A 75 13.43 5.86 14.03
N ALA A 76 13.91 6.95 13.39
CA ALA A 76 13.70 7.17 11.96
C ALA A 76 14.42 6.13 11.10
N ALA A 77 15.67 5.78 11.44
CA ALA A 77 16.44 4.78 10.73
C ALA A 77 15.76 3.40 10.75
N ASN A 78 15.19 2.98 11.88
CA ASN A 78 14.44 1.72 11.96
C ASN A 78 13.30 1.67 10.93
N CYS A 79 12.52 2.76 10.82
CA CYS A 79 11.43 2.86 9.84
C CYS A 79 11.94 2.85 8.39
N LEU A 80 12.96 3.67 8.08
CA LEU A 80 13.46 3.75 6.70
C LEU A 80 14.09 2.42 6.26
N TRP A 81 14.80 1.75 7.15
CA TRP A 81 15.37 0.43 6.92
C TRP A 81 14.29 -0.62 6.70
N TRP A 82 13.24 -0.63 7.53
CA TRP A 82 12.11 -1.53 7.35
C TRP A 82 11.40 -1.34 5.99
N PHE A 83 11.12 -0.10 5.61
CA PHE A 83 10.49 0.20 4.33
C PHE A 83 11.38 -0.15 3.15
N ASP A 84 12.69 0.08 3.26
CA ASP A 84 13.62 -0.23 2.17
C ASP A 84 13.58 -1.71 1.85
N SER A 85 13.73 -2.56 2.87
CA SER A 85 13.63 -4.02 2.72
C SER A 85 12.25 -4.50 2.27
N LYS A 86 11.17 -3.85 2.72
CA LYS A 86 9.80 -4.17 2.27
C LYS A 86 9.70 -4.04 0.76
N LEU A 87 10.20 -2.93 0.22
CA LEU A 87 10.06 -2.58 -1.19
C LEU A 87 11.11 -3.28 -2.06
N GLU A 88 12.30 -3.53 -1.52
CA GLU A 88 13.30 -4.46 -2.06
C GLU A 88 12.67 -5.85 -2.30
N MET A 89 11.88 -6.34 -1.33
CA MET A 89 11.21 -7.63 -1.41
C MET A 89 10.05 -7.68 -2.40
N VAL A 90 9.29 -6.60 -2.56
CA VAL A 90 8.28 -6.51 -3.64
C VAL A 90 8.96 -6.67 -4.98
N LYS A 91 10.10 -6.02 -5.19
CA LYS A 91 10.91 -6.16 -6.40
C LYS A 91 11.48 -7.57 -6.56
N CYS A 92 11.96 -8.20 -5.49
CA CYS A 92 12.47 -9.58 -5.52
C CYS A 92 11.38 -10.64 -5.73
N LYS A 93 10.12 -10.41 -5.33
CA LYS A 93 9.01 -11.33 -5.62
C LYS A 93 8.77 -11.52 -7.11
N SER A 94 9.13 -10.52 -7.94
CA SER A 94 9.09 -10.66 -9.40
C SER A 94 10.19 -11.59 -9.97
N LEU A 95 11.18 -11.94 -9.16
CA LEU A 95 12.28 -12.81 -9.54
C LEU A 95 11.93 -14.29 -9.24
N PRO A 96 12.51 -15.27 -9.97
CA PRO A 96 12.24 -16.68 -9.76
C PRO A 96 12.47 -17.11 -8.30
N SER A 97 11.61 -17.98 -7.76
CA SER A 97 11.76 -18.51 -6.40
C SER A 97 13.19 -18.99 -6.11
N GLY A 98 13.79 -18.52 -5.00
CA GLY A 98 15.18 -18.78 -4.61
C GLY A 98 16.21 -17.74 -5.10
N SER A 99 15.75 -16.66 -5.74
CA SER A 99 16.57 -15.49 -6.11
C SER A 99 16.63 -14.41 -5.02
N GLU A 100 15.91 -14.60 -3.92
CA GLU A 100 15.96 -13.73 -2.74
C GLU A 100 17.41 -13.65 -2.23
N VAL A 101 18.01 -12.46 -2.41
CA VAL A 101 19.39 -12.20 -2.01
C VAL A 101 19.40 -11.73 -0.56
N ARG A 102 20.42 -12.16 0.19
CA ARG A 102 20.61 -11.82 1.59
C ARG A 102 21.96 -11.18 1.80
N PRO A 103 22.08 -10.23 2.73
CA PRO A 103 23.37 -9.81 3.25
C PRO A 103 24.21 -11.04 3.67
N PRO A 104 25.52 -11.06 3.39
CA PRO A 104 26.34 -9.97 2.84
C PRO A 104 26.36 -9.90 1.31
N THR A 105 25.51 -10.68 0.63
CA THR A 105 25.38 -10.61 -0.83
C THR A 105 24.62 -9.35 -1.15
N ILE A 106 25.19 -8.51 -2.01
CA ILE A 106 24.68 -7.16 -2.31
C ILE A 106 23.36 -7.25 -3.09
N SER A 107 22.31 -6.65 -2.52
CA SER A 107 20.99 -6.43 -3.10
C SER A 107 20.51 -5.02 -2.77
N ASP A 108 20.82 -4.06 -3.65
CA ASP A 108 20.55 -2.64 -3.41
C ASP A 108 19.56 -2.11 -4.49
N HIS A 109 18.38 -2.71 -4.64
CA HIS A 109 17.46 -2.38 -5.74
C HIS A 109 16.49 -1.22 -5.42
N TYR A 110 16.20 -0.97 -4.16
CA TYR A 110 15.48 0.19 -3.64
C TYR A 110 16.46 1.12 -2.92
N ASN A 111 16.39 2.43 -3.18
CA ASN A 111 17.44 3.37 -2.75
C ASN A 111 17.06 4.19 -1.51
N LEU A 112 16.15 3.70 -0.66
CA LEU A 112 15.77 4.41 0.56
C LEU A 112 16.85 4.28 1.63
N VAL A 113 17.38 3.08 1.84
CA VAL A 113 18.69 2.90 2.47
C VAL A 113 19.71 2.76 1.35
N ARG A 114 20.94 3.18 1.63
CA ARG A 114 22.02 3.08 0.67
C ARG A 114 23.27 2.62 1.36
N SER A 115 24.03 1.78 0.67
CA SER A 115 25.33 1.36 1.13
C SER A 115 26.32 2.53 1.10
N LEU A 116 26.77 2.93 2.29
CA LEU A 116 27.80 3.94 2.51
C LEU A 116 29.17 3.30 2.76
N VAL A 117 29.23 1.97 2.77
CA VAL A 117 30.45 1.18 2.92
C VAL A 117 30.74 0.47 1.60
N ALA A 118 31.86 0.80 0.96
CA ALA A 118 32.15 0.28 -0.38
C ALA A 118 32.18 -1.27 -0.41
N GLY A 119 31.42 -1.86 -1.33
CA GLY A 119 31.37 -3.31 -1.56
C GLY A 119 30.61 -4.08 -0.48
N VAL A 120 29.69 -3.41 0.21
CA VAL A 120 28.85 -3.96 1.25
C VAL A 120 27.40 -3.71 0.86
N ASP A 121 26.53 -4.64 1.21
CA ASP A 121 25.08 -4.52 1.05
C ASP A 121 24.52 -3.35 1.90
N ASP A 122 23.49 -2.66 1.43
CA ASP A 122 22.90 -1.54 2.15
C ASP A 122 22.22 -1.91 3.47
N HIS A 123 21.85 -3.19 3.66
CA HIS A 123 21.33 -3.76 4.90
C HIS A 123 22.38 -4.53 5.73
N ASP A 124 23.66 -4.42 5.39
CA ASP A 124 24.73 -5.00 6.20
C ASP A 124 24.92 -4.25 7.54
N PRO A 125 25.25 -4.95 8.65
CA PRO A 125 25.50 -4.34 9.95
C PRO A 125 26.58 -3.26 9.96
N ARG A 126 27.54 -3.31 9.02
CA ARG A 126 28.57 -2.29 8.88
C ARG A 126 28.03 -0.97 8.34
N ASN A 127 26.86 -0.98 7.69
CA ASN A 127 26.24 0.21 7.12
C ASN A 127 25.39 0.99 8.14
N VAL A 128 24.92 0.36 9.22
CA VAL A 128 24.05 0.97 10.25
C VAL A 128 24.61 2.28 10.80
N VAL A 129 25.85 2.28 11.31
CA VAL A 129 26.47 3.48 11.89
C VAL A 129 26.68 4.60 10.86
N PRO A 130 27.28 4.34 9.68
CA PRO A 130 27.35 5.33 8.60
C PRO A 130 25.99 5.89 8.16
N PHE A 131 24.98 5.01 8.03
CA PHE A 131 23.63 5.38 7.60
C PHE A 131 22.95 6.31 8.60
N ILE A 132 22.87 5.92 9.87
CA ILE A 132 22.28 6.75 10.93
C ILE A 132 23.02 8.09 11.06
N SER A 133 24.34 8.08 10.96
CA SER A 133 25.16 9.31 11.00
C SER A 133 24.84 10.25 9.82
N THR A 134 24.63 9.69 8.63
CA THR A 134 24.25 10.45 7.43
C THR A 134 22.83 10.99 7.54
N LEU A 135 21.89 10.20 8.06
CA LEU A 135 20.52 10.62 8.33
C LEU A 135 20.50 11.77 9.34
N GLY A 136 21.19 11.63 10.47
CA GLY A 136 21.32 12.70 11.47
C GLY A 136 21.97 13.98 10.93
N ALA A 137 22.94 13.85 10.01
CA ALA A 137 23.59 14.97 9.34
C ALA A 137 22.70 15.67 8.28
N SER A 138 21.60 15.03 7.86
CA SER A 138 20.63 15.62 6.92
C SER A 138 19.82 16.74 7.57
N PHE A 139 19.79 16.84 8.91
CA PHE A 139 19.30 18.04 9.58
C PHE A 139 20.35 19.17 9.54
N PRO A 140 19.99 20.40 9.14
CA PRO A 140 20.95 21.51 9.09
C PRO A 140 21.61 21.77 10.45
N GLY A 141 22.93 21.56 10.51
CA GLY A 141 23.72 21.69 11.75
C GLY A 141 23.89 20.39 12.55
N GLY A 142 23.38 19.26 12.06
CA GLY A 142 23.45 17.95 12.70
C GLY A 142 22.55 17.82 13.93
N VAL A 143 22.59 16.67 14.60
CA VAL A 143 21.76 16.37 15.77
C VAL A 143 22.01 17.37 16.91
N PRO A 144 21.01 18.17 17.34
CA PRO A 144 21.20 19.14 18.41
C PRO A 144 21.56 18.48 19.74
N ALA A 145 22.36 19.18 20.56
CA ALA A 145 22.74 18.69 21.89
C ALA A 145 21.54 18.41 22.83
N THR A 146 20.40 19.03 22.57
CA THR A 146 19.13 18.83 23.29
C THR A 146 18.27 17.69 22.72
N GLY A 147 18.82 16.88 21.82
CA GLY A 147 18.02 15.97 20.99
C GLY A 147 17.17 16.71 19.97
N MET A 148 16.27 15.99 19.29
CA MET A 148 15.43 16.52 18.23
C MET A 148 13.96 16.61 18.66
N ASN A 149 13.31 17.72 18.33
CA ASN A 149 11.85 17.80 18.35
C ASN A 149 11.25 17.27 17.03
N ALA A 150 9.93 17.11 17.00
CA ALA A 150 9.24 16.49 15.87
C ALA A 150 9.42 17.22 14.53
N ALA A 151 9.47 18.55 14.55
CA ALA A 151 9.68 19.34 13.34
C ALA A 151 11.11 19.15 12.79
N GLN A 152 12.10 19.00 13.68
CA GLN A 152 13.48 18.74 13.28
C GLN A 152 13.66 17.35 12.69
N ILE A 153 13.03 16.32 13.27
CA ILE A 153 13.02 14.96 12.69
C ILE A 153 12.35 14.97 11.32
N ARG A 154 11.21 15.65 11.17
CA ARG A 154 10.57 15.80 9.86
C ARG A 154 11.52 16.43 8.83
N THR A 155 12.13 17.57 9.16
CA THR A 155 13.10 18.23 8.25
C THR A 155 14.30 17.34 7.94
N MET A 156 14.79 16.57 8.92
CA MET A 156 15.88 15.61 8.72
C MET A 156 15.51 14.56 7.67
N ILE A 157 14.32 13.95 7.80
CA ILE A 157 13.83 12.93 6.86
C ILE A 157 13.55 13.55 5.48
N ASP A 158 12.86 14.70 5.43
CA ASP A 158 12.58 15.43 4.18
C ASP A 158 13.89 15.71 3.41
N ASN A 159 14.92 16.23 4.08
CA ASN A 159 16.22 16.50 3.47
C ASN A 159 16.96 15.24 3.01
N TYR A 160 16.84 14.14 3.77
CA TYR A 160 17.44 12.87 3.40
C TYR A 160 16.80 12.33 2.10
N LEU A 161 15.46 12.32 2.04
CA LEU A 161 14.69 11.88 0.87
C LEU A 161 14.93 12.77 -0.37
N SER A 162 15.11 14.09 -0.18
CA SER A 162 15.47 15.02 -1.25
C SER A 162 16.94 14.98 -1.68
N SER A 163 17.79 14.24 -0.98
CA SER A 163 19.21 14.18 -1.32
C SER A 163 19.40 13.52 -2.69
N ALA A 164 20.40 13.96 -3.46
CA ALA A 164 20.70 13.36 -4.76
C ALA A 164 21.09 11.87 -4.68
N MET A 165 21.42 11.38 -3.48
CA MET A 165 21.79 9.99 -3.25
C MET A 165 20.57 9.07 -3.13
N VAL A 166 19.46 9.58 -2.60
CA VAL A 166 18.21 8.86 -2.33
C VAL A 166 17.19 9.21 -3.43
N ASN A 167 16.94 10.50 -3.63
CA ASN A 167 16.06 11.05 -4.66
C ASN A 167 14.64 10.42 -4.65
N LEU A 168 14.09 10.23 -3.45
CA LEU A 168 12.74 9.67 -3.19
C LEU A 168 11.80 10.70 -2.58
N TRP A 169 12.07 11.99 -2.73
CA TRP A 169 11.16 13.03 -2.26
C TRP A 169 9.81 12.94 -2.98
N GLY A 170 8.71 13.07 -2.22
CA GLY A 170 7.35 12.85 -2.72
C GLY A 170 6.87 11.42 -2.58
N HIS A 171 7.77 10.42 -2.68
CA HIS A 171 7.42 8.99 -2.52
C HIS A 171 7.04 8.65 -1.09
N TYR A 172 7.32 9.54 -0.14
CA TYR A 172 6.91 9.41 1.25
C TYR A 172 6.25 10.70 1.72
N SER A 173 5.15 10.56 2.46
CA SER A 173 4.56 11.64 3.23
C SER A 173 4.94 11.50 4.70
N ILE A 174 5.48 12.58 5.27
CA ILE A 174 5.89 12.66 6.68
C ILE A 174 4.94 13.60 7.41
N ARG A 175 4.17 13.05 8.34
CA ARG A 175 3.12 13.79 9.05
C ARG A 175 3.33 13.72 10.55
N VAL A 176 3.12 14.85 11.22
CA VAL A 176 3.27 14.99 12.67
C VAL A 176 1.90 15.14 13.31
N TYR A 177 1.60 14.27 14.27
CA TYR A 177 0.34 14.23 14.99
C TYR A 177 0.59 14.44 16.48
N MET A 178 -0.08 15.42 17.06
CA MET A 178 -0.03 15.69 18.49
C MET A 178 -1.03 14.80 19.22
N MET A 179 -0.66 14.32 20.40
CA MET A 179 -1.53 13.60 21.32
C MET A 179 -2.29 12.43 20.65
N PRO A 180 -1.60 11.51 19.96
CA PRO A 180 -2.27 10.43 19.24
C PRO A 180 -3.05 9.53 20.20
N SER A 181 -4.23 9.06 19.77
CA SER A 181 -4.96 8.01 20.48
C SER A 181 -4.42 6.63 20.09
N PHE A 182 -4.65 5.63 20.94
CA PHE A 182 -4.25 4.25 20.64
C PHE A 182 -4.91 3.75 19.35
N GLU A 183 -6.22 4.01 19.19
CA GLU A 183 -6.98 3.57 18.01
C GLU A 183 -6.44 4.16 16.71
N TRP A 184 -5.97 5.40 16.76
CA TRP A 184 -5.34 6.02 15.61
C TRP A 184 -3.99 5.37 15.29
N ILE A 185 -3.15 5.12 16.30
CA ILE A 185 -1.86 4.40 16.13
C ILE A 185 -2.12 3.01 15.55
N TYR A 186 -3.11 2.29 16.09
CA TYR A 186 -3.49 0.96 15.62
C TYR A 186 -3.81 0.97 14.12
N ALA A 187 -4.68 1.90 13.69
CA ALA A 187 -5.06 2.01 12.28
C ALA A 187 -3.87 2.33 11.36
N GLN A 188 -2.87 3.09 11.85
CA GLN A 188 -1.66 3.36 11.09
C GLN A 188 -0.80 2.08 10.93
N VAL A 189 -0.58 1.32 12.01
CA VAL A 189 0.19 0.05 11.96
C VAL A 189 -0.50 -0.97 11.06
N ASP A 190 -1.82 -1.11 11.20
CA ASP A 190 -2.67 -1.99 10.38
C ASP A 190 -2.62 -1.63 8.88
N SER A 191 -2.51 -0.33 8.57
CA SER A 191 -2.31 0.17 7.20
C SER A 191 -0.84 0.11 6.76
N SER A 192 0.00 -0.69 7.43
CA SER A 192 1.42 -0.86 7.11
C SER A 192 2.26 0.43 7.13
N GLN A 193 1.83 1.44 7.89
CA GLN A 193 2.54 2.72 8.04
C GLN A 193 3.58 2.64 9.15
N ASP A 194 4.69 3.35 9.03
CA ASP A 194 5.69 3.41 10.10
C ASP A 194 5.49 4.62 10.99
N ILE A 195 5.71 4.41 12.28
CA ILE A 195 5.37 5.38 13.32
C ILE A 195 6.53 5.49 14.30
N LEU A 196 7.04 6.71 14.46
CA LEU A 196 7.89 7.09 15.57
C LEU A 196 7.03 7.78 16.62
N LEU A 197 7.28 7.49 17.89
CA LEU A 197 6.58 8.12 19.01
C LEU A 197 7.55 8.90 19.89
N LEU A 198 7.16 10.11 20.27
CA LEU A 198 7.81 10.86 21.34
C LEU A 198 7.18 10.45 22.67
N LEU A 199 7.96 9.77 23.49
CA LEU A 199 7.67 9.53 24.89
C LEU A 199 8.08 10.76 25.70
N GLY A 200 7.13 11.36 26.42
CA GLY A 200 7.37 12.45 27.36
C GLY A 200 7.56 11.94 28.77
N PHE A 201 8.54 12.46 29.50
CA PHE A 201 8.82 12.07 30.88
C PHE A 201 8.47 13.16 31.88
N TRP A 202 7.61 12.81 32.82
CA TRP A 202 6.98 13.74 33.76
C TRP A 202 7.19 13.34 35.21
N GLN A 203 7.33 14.33 36.08
CA GLN A 203 7.37 14.15 37.51
C GLN A 203 6.50 15.18 38.20
N GLN A 204 5.88 14.78 39.31
CA GLN A 204 5.24 15.73 40.20
C GLN A 204 6.31 16.60 40.88
N GLN A 205 6.17 17.91 40.72
CA GLN A 205 7.07 18.91 41.28
C GLN A 205 6.73 19.21 42.75
N PRO A 206 7.68 19.76 43.53
CA PRO A 206 7.39 20.32 44.83
C PRO A 206 6.30 21.41 44.71
N GLY A 207 5.11 21.15 45.26
CA GLY A 207 3.93 22.02 45.08
C GLY A 207 2.75 21.32 44.42
N GLY A 208 2.97 20.16 43.81
CA GLY A 208 1.93 19.29 43.26
C GLY A 208 1.74 19.38 41.75
N ASP A 209 2.37 20.37 41.09
CA ASP A 209 2.29 20.58 39.64
C ASP A 209 3.02 19.47 38.86
N ALA A 210 2.54 19.16 37.66
CA ALA A 210 3.25 18.28 36.73
C ALA A 210 4.41 19.03 36.06
N GLY A 211 5.60 18.43 36.04
CA GLY A 211 6.78 18.96 35.36
C GLY A 211 7.36 17.94 34.39
N ARG A 212 7.48 18.33 33.12
CA ARG A 212 8.13 17.55 32.07
C ARG A 212 9.63 17.79 32.16
N PHE A 213 10.43 16.74 32.29
CA PHE A 213 11.89 16.88 32.40
C PHE A 213 12.66 16.39 31.18
N GLY A 214 12.07 15.53 30.35
CA GLY A 214 12.76 14.93 29.21
C GLY A 214 11.81 14.24 28.26
N GLY A 215 12.38 13.63 27.22
CA GLY A 215 11.66 12.74 26.34
C GLY A 215 12.58 11.86 25.52
N HIS A 216 12.01 10.86 24.86
CA HIS A 216 12.71 9.82 24.12
C HIS A 216 11.90 9.42 22.89
N TRP A 217 12.59 9.14 21.78
CA TRP A 217 11.94 8.69 20.54
C TRP A 217 12.08 7.18 20.42
N VAL A 218 10.97 6.51 20.13
CA VAL A 218 10.89 5.06 19.90
C VAL A 218 10.15 4.78 18.61
N THR A 219 10.32 3.58 18.05
CA THR A 219 9.59 3.13 16.85
C THR A 219 8.55 2.10 17.24
N VAL A 220 7.35 2.17 16.66
CA VAL A 220 6.30 1.18 16.91
C VAL A 220 6.61 -0.09 16.13
N ALA A 221 6.82 -1.19 16.84
CA ALA A 221 7.06 -2.53 16.26
C ALA A 221 5.76 -3.32 16.08
N GLY A 222 4.73 -3.03 16.89
CA GLY A 222 3.44 -3.69 16.79
C GLY A 222 2.42 -3.17 17.79
N VAL A 223 1.17 -3.57 17.59
CA VAL A 223 0.02 -3.22 18.46
C VAL A 223 -0.89 -4.42 18.66
N ASP A 224 -1.55 -4.47 19.80
CA ASP A 224 -2.56 -5.49 20.10
C ASP A 224 -3.79 -4.86 20.75
N ARG A 225 -4.97 -5.29 20.29
CA ARG A 225 -6.28 -4.78 20.72
C ARG A 225 -7.23 -5.93 21.05
N GLN A 226 -6.78 -6.83 21.93
CA GLN A 226 -7.58 -7.97 22.36
C GLN A 226 -8.17 -7.82 23.77
N ASN A 227 -9.39 -8.33 23.94
CA ASN A 227 -10.07 -8.50 25.24
C ASN A 227 -10.08 -7.22 26.11
N ASP A 228 -10.42 -6.08 25.50
CA ASP A 228 -10.42 -4.74 26.11
C ASP A 228 -9.05 -4.28 26.65
N THR A 229 -7.97 -4.99 26.32
CA THR A 229 -6.60 -4.59 26.63
C THR A 229 -5.95 -4.03 25.39
N THR A 230 -5.40 -2.83 25.50
CA THR A 230 -4.60 -2.22 24.44
C THR A 230 -3.14 -2.36 24.81
N ARG A 231 -2.32 -2.87 23.90
CA ARG A 231 -0.87 -3.04 24.09
C ARG A 231 -0.14 -2.45 22.90
N ILE A 232 1.04 -1.90 23.16
CA ILE A 232 1.93 -1.36 22.13
C ILE A 232 3.32 -1.94 22.33
N SER A 233 3.98 -2.30 21.24
CA SER A 233 5.33 -2.83 21.20
C SER A 233 6.27 -1.79 20.60
N PHE A 234 7.41 -1.55 21.24
CA PHE A 234 8.42 -0.59 20.83
C PHE A 234 9.70 -1.30 20.43
N SER A 235 10.28 -0.89 19.30
CA SER A 235 11.72 -0.88 19.14
C SER A 235 12.24 0.40 19.81
N ASP A 236 13.03 0.23 20.87
CA ASP A 236 13.49 1.31 21.73
C ASP A 236 15.01 1.46 21.60
N PRO A 237 15.50 2.56 21.00
CA PRO A 237 16.94 2.75 20.79
C PRO A 237 17.80 2.85 22.05
N TYR A 238 17.24 2.74 23.26
CA TYR A 238 17.98 2.81 24.52
C TYR A 238 17.75 1.59 25.42
N GLN A 239 16.57 0.98 25.33
CA GLN A 239 16.06 0.10 26.37
C GLN A 239 15.61 -1.24 25.78
N ASP A 240 16.31 -2.29 26.18
CA ASP A 240 16.08 -3.66 25.71
C ASP A 240 15.50 -4.49 26.87
N HIS A 241 14.33 -4.11 27.40
CA HIS A 241 13.77 -4.78 28.57
C HIS A 241 13.36 -6.23 28.28
N ALA A 242 12.91 -6.52 27.06
CA ALA A 242 12.58 -7.88 26.64
C ALA A 242 13.76 -8.84 26.85
N GLU A 243 15.00 -8.39 26.59
CA GLU A 243 16.22 -9.16 26.85
C GLU A 243 16.47 -9.46 28.33
N LEU A 244 15.95 -8.62 29.23
CA LEU A 244 15.99 -8.83 30.68
C LEU A 244 14.90 -9.80 31.16
N GLY A 245 14.07 -10.33 30.25
CA GLY A 245 12.96 -11.24 30.54
C GLY A 245 11.64 -10.53 30.87
N PHE A 246 11.54 -9.22 30.58
CA PHE A 246 10.26 -8.50 30.65
C PHE A 246 9.37 -8.82 29.45
N PRO A 247 8.08 -8.41 29.50
CA PRO A 247 7.17 -8.66 28.39
C PRO A 247 7.69 -8.01 27.10
N GLY A 248 7.90 -8.84 26.08
CA GLY A 248 8.50 -8.43 24.83
C GLY A 248 8.80 -9.62 23.93
N ASN A 249 9.33 -9.33 22.75
CA ASN A 249 9.88 -10.32 21.84
C ASN A 249 11.38 -10.10 21.70
N VAL A 250 12.14 -11.19 21.71
CA VAL A 250 13.58 -11.17 21.45
C VAL A 250 13.89 -12.19 20.37
N TRP A 251 14.44 -11.72 19.25
CA TRP A 251 14.77 -12.57 18.11
C TRP A 251 16.24 -12.46 17.76
N ASN A 252 16.81 -13.53 17.23
CA ASN A 252 18.23 -13.55 16.88
C ASN A 252 18.45 -12.74 15.58
N GLY A 253 19.65 -12.69 15.04
CA GLY A 253 19.97 -12.15 13.73
C GLY A 253 20.62 -13.26 12.92
N TRP A 254 20.86 -13.02 11.65
CA TRP A 254 21.51 -14.04 10.81
C TRP A 254 23.04 -13.87 10.74
N LEU A 255 23.52 -12.63 10.76
CA LEU A 255 24.94 -12.31 10.56
C LEU A 255 25.72 -12.26 11.87
N THR A 256 25.11 -11.71 12.91
CA THR A 256 25.71 -11.54 14.23
C THR A 256 24.83 -12.24 15.26
N PRO A 257 25.36 -13.21 16.03
CA PRO A 257 24.58 -13.85 17.07
C PRO A 257 24.08 -12.85 18.13
N HIS A 258 22.79 -12.89 18.42
CA HIS A 258 22.15 -12.24 19.56
C HIS A 258 22.50 -13.00 20.84
N ALA A 259 23.75 -12.89 21.29
CA ALA A 259 24.22 -13.57 22.49
C ALA A 259 25.45 -12.88 23.09
N PRO A 260 25.60 -12.89 24.42
CA PRO A 260 24.65 -13.40 25.42
C PRO A 260 23.47 -12.42 25.64
N ILE A 261 22.26 -12.96 25.85
CA ILE A 261 21.06 -12.18 26.18
C ILE A 261 20.71 -12.38 27.66
N PRO A 262 20.63 -11.32 28.49
CA PRO A 262 21.13 -9.97 28.21
C PRO A 262 22.66 -9.89 28.32
N GLY A 263 23.26 -8.82 27.79
CA GLY A 263 24.65 -8.46 28.09
C GLY A 263 25.64 -8.50 26.94
N HIS A 264 25.18 -8.52 25.69
CA HIS A 264 26.01 -8.16 24.54
C HIS A 264 26.25 -6.64 24.46
N GLY A 265 27.14 -6.23 23.56
CA GLY A 265 27.36 -4.82 23.25
C GLY A 265 26.33 -4.27 22.26
N SER A 266 26.11 -2.97 22.28
CA SER A 266 25.15 -2.25 21.43
C SER A 266 25.28 -2.53 19.93
N ALA A 267 26.51 -2.75 19.44
CA ALA A 267 26.76 -3.05 18.03
C ALA A 267 26.18 -4.41 17.56
N VAL A 268 25.72 -5.28 18.48
CA VAL A 268 25.03 -6.52 18.11
C VAL A 268 23.70 -6.21 17.41
N HIS A 269 22.99 -5.17 17.83
CA HIS A 269 21.75 -4.73 17.17
C HIS A 269 21.96 -4.12 15.78
N ASN A 270 23.21 -3.94 15.34
CA ASN A 270 23.46 -3.50 13.96
C ASN A 270 23.11 -4.60 12.95
N ASP A 271 23.06 -5.86 13.37
CA ASP A 271 22.31 -6.85 12.62
C ASP A 271 20.83 -6.62 12.91
N ALA A 272 20.12 -6.02 11.95
CA ALA A 272 18.75 -5.56 12.12
C ALA A 272 17.75 -6.69 12.46
N GLY A 273 18.13 -7.96 12.27
CA GLY A 273 17.35 -9.11 12.77
C GLY A 273 17.44 -9.28 14.30
N ASN A 274 18.55 -8.85 14.93
CA ASN A 274 18.69 -8.84 16.38
C ASN A 274 17.76 -7.79 16.98
N VAL A 275 16.59 -8.20 17.44
CA VAL A 275 15.62 -7.28 18.03
C VAL A 275 15.28 -7.61 19.46
N SER A 276 14.95 -6.56 20.21
CA SER A 276 14.33 -6.57 21.53
C SER A 276 13.11 -5.65 21.51
N HIS A 277 11.96 -6.18 21.11
CA HIS A 277 10.72 -5.40 21.11
C HIS A 277 10.03 -5.45 22.47
N ASP A 278 10.05 -4.31 23.16
CA ASP A 278 9.42 -4.14 24.47
C ASP A 278 7.93 -3.84 24.33
N TRP A 279 7.04 -4.62 24.95
CA TRP A 279 5.61 -4.29 24.93
C TRP A 279 5.05 -3.81 26.27
N TYR A 280 4.13 -2.86 26.16
CA TYR A 280 3.51 -2.16 27.28
C TYR A 280 2.00 -2.17 27.15
N VAL A 281 1.31 -2.31 28.28
CA VAL A 281 -0.13 -2.03 28.34
C VAL A 281 -0.32 -0.52 28.18
N VAL A 282 -1.24 -0.12 27.32
CA VAL A 282 -1.58 1.29 27.11
C VAL A 282 -2.77 1.65 28.00
N GLY A 283 -2.60 2.72 28.77
CA GLY A 283 -3.62 3.30 29.63
C GLY A 283 -3.79 4.79 29.37
N PRO A 284 -4.73 5.46 30.06
CA PRO A 284 -4.86 6.91 29.98
C PRO A 284 -3.62 7.62 30.54
N SER A 285 -3.21 8.72 29.91
CA SER A 285 -2.28 9.68 30.53
C SER A 285 -3.04 10.62 31.46
N TYR A 286 -2.37 11.07 32.52
CA TYR A 286 -2.89 12.08 33.46
C TYR A 286 -2.08 13.38 33.44
N THR A 287 -1.11 13.51 32.54
CA THR A 287 -0.31 14.72 32.35
C THR A 287 -0.77 15.52 31.12
N PRO A 288 -0.39 16.81 31.01
CA PRO A 288 -0.93 17.69 29.98
C PRO A 288 -0.47 17.41 28.54
N GLY A 289 0.51 16.54 28.29
CA GLY A 289 1.15 16.44 26.97
C GLY A 289 0.63 15.31 26.07
N GLY A 290 -0.03 14.28 26.60
CA GLY A 290 -0.54 13.14 25.82
C GLY A 290 -1.92 12.65 26.27
N LEU A 291 -2.58 11.83 25.44
CA LEU A 291 -3.84 11.17 25.81
C LEU A 291 -3.62 9.81 26.49
N ILE A 292 -2.53 9.15 26.15
CA ILE A 292 -2.25 7.76 26.51
C ILE A 292 -0.84 7.61 27.08
N SER A 293 -0.65 6.57 27.88
CA SER A 293 0.56 6.27 28.61
C SER A 293 0.90 4.79 28.47
N PRO A 294 2.12 4.44 28.02
CA PRO A 294 2.64 3.08 28.12
C PRO A 294 2.89 2.81 29.60
N GLN A 295 1.97 2.06 30.20
CA GLN A 295 2.01 1.77 31.63
C GLN A 295 3.31 1.03 31.94
N ASP A 296 3.88 1.38 33.09
CA ASP A 296 5.10 0.78 33.61
C ASP A 296 6.38 1.04 32.79
N TYR A 297 6.33 1.87 31.74
CA TYR A 297 7.52 2.26 30.98
C TYR A 297 8.55 2.91 31.91
N GLY A 298 9.72 2.29 31.96
CA GLY A 298 10.86 2.73 32.77
C GLY A 298 10.74 2.47 34.28
N LEU A 299 9.72 1.74 34.79
CA LEU A 299 9.58 1.51 36.23
C LEU A 299 10.72 0.70 36.87
N GLN A 300 11.41 -0.11 36.08
CA GLN A 300 12.52 -0.96 36.56
C GLN A 300 13.90 -0.39 36.21
N THR A 301 13.92 0.85 35.73
CA THR A 301 15.14 1.47 35.22
C THR A 301 15.93 2.14 36.34
N VAL A 302 17.24 2.18 36.15
CA VAL A 302 18.15 2.86 37.06
C VAL A 302 18.08 4.37 36.85
N VAL A 303 18.38 5.13 37.91
CA VAL A 303 18.43 6.60 37.89
C VAL A 303 19.30 7.15 36.75
N GLU A 304 20.28 6.39 36.26
CA GLU A 304 21.10 6.77 35.11
C GLU A 304 20.31 6.95 33.81
N MET A 305 19.29 6.13 33.54
CA MET A 305 18.46 6.29 32.33
C MET A 305 17.74 7.64 32.37
N TRP A 306 17.08 7.96 33.47
CA TRP A 306 16.34 9.22 33.57
C TRP A 306 17.26 10.45 33.51
N ARG A 307 18.48 10.33 34.04
CA ARG A 307 19.51 11.37 33.88
C ARG A 307 19.95 11.54 32.43
N ASN A 308 20.01 10.46 31.66
CA ASN A 308 20.33 10.55 30.23
C ASN A 308 19.34 11.47 29.50
N PHE A 309 18.05 11.34 29.79
CA PHE A 309 17.01 12.09 29.08
C PHE A 309 16.67 13.46 29.66
N ASP A 310 17.32 13.88 30.75
CA ASP A 310 17.10 15.21 31.32
C ASP A 310 17.36 16.31 30.28
N GLN A 311 16.36 17.16 30.09
CA GLN A 311 16.31 18.26 29.14
C GLN A 311 16.30 17.88 27.64
N LEU A 312 16.17 16.60 27.29
CA LEU A 312 16.14 16.15 25.89
C LEU A 312 14.73 16.16 25.26
N ASN A 313 14.68 16.31 23.93
CA ASN A 313 13.52 16.10 23.05
C ASN A 313 12.24 16.84 23.50
N PHE A 314 12.33 18.16 23.69
CA PHE A 314 11.19 18.98 24.08
C PHE A 314 10.39 19.51 22.89
N PRO A 315 9.07 19.30 22.84
CA PRO A 315 8.24 19.93 21.84
C PRO A 315 7.90 21.38 22.25
N PRO A 316 7.87 22.33 21.29
CA PRO A 316 7.64 23.74 21.59
C PRO A 316 6.37 24.04 22.41
N GLY A 317 5.32 23.24 22.23
CA GLY A 317 4.04 23.40 22.95
C GLY A 317 4.08 23.01 24.43
N LEU A 318 5.07 22.23 24.87
CA LEU A 318 5.17 21.74 26.25
C LEU A 318 6.29 22.42 27.05
N GLU A 319 6.93 23.42 26.46
CA GLU A 319 8.07 24.13 27.06
C GLU A 319 7.72 24.83 28.39
N VAL A 320 6.46 25.25 28.55
CA VAL A 320 5.95 25.83 29.80
C VAL A 320 6.03 24.87 30.99
N TYR A 321 5.98 23.56 30.72
CA TYR A 321 6.08 22.50 31.71
C TYR A 321 7.51 22.04 31.96
N ARG A 322 8.51 22.58 31.25
CA ARG A 322 9.92 22.20 31.41
C ARG A 322 10.38 22.39 32.85
N ARG A 323 10.85 21.31 33.48
CA ARG A 323 11.43 21.29 34.82
C ARG A 323 12.68 20.40 34.83
N PRO A 324 13.61 20.59 35.78
CA PRO A 324 14.74 19.67 35.95
C PRO A 324 14.26 18.29 36.42
N TYR A 325 14.99 17.23 36.05
CA TYR A 325 14.80 15.91 36.63
C TYR A 325 15.07 15.92 38.16
N ILE A 326 14.18 15.26 38.92
CA ILE A 326 14.31 15.05 40.37
C ILE A 326 14.69 13.58 40.62
N PRO A 327 15.94 13.28 41.00
CA PRO A 327 16.38 11.91 41.26
C PRO A 327 15.54 11.20 42.32
N GLY A 328 15.08 9.98 41.99
CA GLY A 328 14.26 9.15 42.88
C GLY A 328 12.78 9.54 42.94
N GLY A 329 12.36 10.60 42.25
CA GLY A 329 10.94 10.89 42.03
C GLY A 329 10.31 9.89 41.07
N PHE A 330 9.03 9.56 41.29
CA PHE A 330 8.26 8.72 40.37
C PHE A 330 8.16 9.41 39.00
N VAL A 331 8.50 8.68 37.94
CA VAL A 331 8.41 9.15 36.56
C VAL A 331 7.14 8.58 35.94
N HIS A 332 6.33 9.47 35.36
CA HIS A 332 5.20 9.12 34.52
C HIS A 332 5.60 9.33 33.05
N THR A 333 5.37 8.32 32.22
CA THR A 333 5.66 8.35 30.79
C THR A 333 4.35 8.49 30.01
N GLU A 334 4.32 9.34 28.99
CA GLU A 334 3.17 9.49 28.11
C GLU A 334 3.59 9.58 26.64
N ILE A 335 2.67 9.30 25.71
CA ILE A 335 2.90 9.48 24.27
C ILE A 335 2.39 10.88 23.89
N GLU A 336 3.32 11.77 23.51
CA GLU A 336 3.03 13.18 23.24
C GLU A 336 2.83 13.46 21.75
N ILE A 337 3.63 12.82 20.89
CA ILE A 337 3.67 13.07 19.45
C ILE A 337 3.89 11.76 18.71
N ALA A 338 3.21 11.59 17.58
CA ALA A 338 3.55 10.61 16.55
C ALA A 338 4.10 11.30 15.31
N ILE A 339 5.14 10.73 14.71
CA ILE A 339 5.56 11.02 13.34
C ILE A 339 5.23 9.78 12.52
N VAL A 340 4.42 9.94 11.48
CA VAL A 340 4.09 8.87 10.55
C VAL A 340 4.90 9.06 9.29
N ILE A 341 5.58 8.01 8.87
CA ILE A 341 6.23 7.88 7.58
C ILE A 341 5.35 6.95 6.76
N CYS A 342 4.83 7.50 5.68
CA CYS A 342 3.85 6.84 4.83
C CYS A 342 4.42 6.81 3.41
N PRO A 343 4.61 5.65 2.78
CA PRO A 343 4.92 5.64 1.37
C PRO A 343 3.68 6.16 0.65
N ASN A 344 3.89 7.21 -0.13
CA ASN A 344 2.87 7.90 -0.88
C ASN A 344 2.68 7.13 -2.18
N PHE A 345 1.80 6.14 -2.15
CA PHE A 345 1.40 5.41 -3.35
C PHE A 345 0.03 5.89 -3.83
N ASP A 346 -0.10 5.99 -5.14
CA ASP A 346 -1.36 6.00 -5.85
C ASP A 346 -1.63 4.59 -6.37
N TYR A 347 -2.73 4.00 -5.91
CA TYR A 347 -3.17 2.66 -6.29
C TYR A 347 -4.12 2.67 -7.50
N GLY A 348 -4.50 3.87 -7.94
CA GLY A 348 -5.61 4.11 -8.84
C GLY A 348 -6.99 3.87 -8.20
N ASP A 349 -8.03 4.08 -9.00
CA ASP A 349 -9.44 4.19 -8.58
C ASP A 349 -10.24 2.88 -8.69
N LEU A 350 -9.56 1.74 -8.83
CA LEU A 350 -10.22 0.46 -9.07
C LEU A 350 -10.97 -0.04 -7.81
N LEU A 351 -12.06 -0.79 -8.03
CA LEU A 351 -12.87 -1.32 -6.92
C LEU A 351 -12.02 -2.20 -5.98
N VAL A 352 -12.36 -2.24 -4.69
CA VAL A 352 -11.60 -2.96 -3.64
C VAL A 352 -11.39 -4.46 -3.91
N ASP A 353 -12.21 -5.05 -4.79
CA ASP A 353 -12.14 -6.46 -5.18
C ASP A 353 -11.33 -6.69 -6.46
N TYR A 354 -10.79 -5.63 -7.07
CA TYR A 354 -9.95 -5.71 -8.25
C TYR A 354 -8.50 -5.93 -7.81
N PRO A 355 -7.78 -6.95 -8.32
CA PRO A 355 -6.54 -7.47 -7.72
C PRO A 355 -5.31 -6.56 -7.80
N THR A 356 -5.47 -5.28 -8.15
CA THR A 356 -4.39 -4.29 -8.24
C THR A 356 -3.93 -3.68 -6.91
N ILE A 357 -4.60 -4.01 -5.79
CA ILE A 357 -4.54 -3.18 -4.57
C ILE A 357 -3.61 -3.68 -3.45
N ASP A 358 -3.06 -4.89 -3.51
CA ASP A 358 -2.17 -5.33 -2.44
C ASP A 358 -0.69 -5.02 -2.75
N ILE A 359 -0.06 -4.21 -1.89
CA ILE A 359 1.40 -4.02 -1.90
C ILE A 359 2.13 -5.36 -1.73
N GLU A 360 1.47 -6.36 -1.13
CA GLU A 360 1.95 -7.73 -1.03
C GLU A 360 1.77 -8.55 -2.32
N SER A 361 0.82 -8.17 -3.20
CA SER A 361 0.58 -8.80 -4.51
C SER A 361 1.38 -8.17 -5.65
N CYS A 362 2.23 -7.18 -5.37
CA CYS A 362 2.92 -6.38 -6.39
C CYS A 362 1.92 -5.72 -7.34
N GLY A 363 0.77 -5.28 -6.82
CA GLY A 363 -0.21 -4.52 -7.58
C GLY A 363 0.44 -3.30 -8.25
N PRO A 364 -0.07 -2.84 -9.41
CA PRO A 364 0.47 -1.72 -10.18
C PRO A 364 0.27 -0.34 -9.53
N ALA A 365 0.52 -0.24 -8.22
CA ALA A 365 0.58 1.01 -7.47
C ALA A 365 1.82 1.83 -7.87
N HIS A 366 1.73 3.15 -7.71
CA HIS A 366 2.76 4.10 -8.09
C HIS A 366 3.20 4.98 -6.94
N PRO A 367 4.50 5.11 -6.70
CA PRO A 367 4.94 6.15 -5.79
C PRO A 367 4.58 7.50 -6.41
N LEU A 368 3.91 8.37 -5.65
CA LEU A 368 3.59 9.73 -6.06
C LEU A 368 4.83 10.59 -5.99
N THR A 369 5.61 10.52 -7.06
CA THR A 369 6.85 11.27 -7.19
C THR A 369 6.48 12.66 -7.74
N ASP A 370 6.87 13.76 -7.08
CA ASP A 370 6.74 15.14 -7.64
C ASP A 370 7.73 15.38 -8.81
N LYS A 371 7.95 14.32 -9.61
CA LYS A 371 8.80 14.32 -10.80
C LYS A 371 7.90 14.46 -12.02
N ALA A 372 7.06 13.49 -12.33
CA ALA A 372 6.10 13.61 -13.41
C ALA A 372 4.86 12.76 -13.15
N TRP A 373 3.73 13.26 -13.63
CA TRP A 373 2.38 12.74 -13.37
C TRP A 373 1.46 13.09 -14.56
N LEU A 374 0.26 12.53 -14.59
CA LEU A 374 -0.75 12.76 -15.61
C LEU A 374 -1.68 13.92 -15.17
N GLY A 375 -2.03 14.84 -16.06
CA GLY A 375 -2.97 15.92 -15.69
C GLY A 375 -2.36 17.16 -15.02
N GLU A 376 -3.18 17.99 -14.39
CA GLU A 376 -2.75 19.30 -13.83
C GLU A 376 -2.16 19.16 -12.42
N SER A 377 -2.58 18.17 -11.65
CA SER A 377 -2.16 17.99 -10.25
C SER A 377 -2.17 16.53 -9.82
N ILE A 378 -1.17 16.15 -9.02
CA ILE A 378 -1.06 14.83 -8.42
C ILE A 378 -2.06 14.64 -7.26
N SER A 379 -2.85 13.57 -7.28
CA SER A 379 -3.74 13.16 -6.18
C SER A 379 -3.14 12.00 -5.40
N ALA A 380 -3.21 12.07 -4.07
CA ALA A 380 -2.88 10.94 -3.20
C ALA A 380 -4.13 10.22 -2.72
N GLU A 381 -4.25 8.97 -3.14
CA GLU A 381 -5.31 8.03 -2.78
C GLU A 381 -4.88 7.23 -1.53
N VAL A 382 -5.55 7.42 -0.39
CA VAL A 382 -5.25 6.62 0.82
C VAL A 382 -5.90 5.23 0.73
N LYS A 383 -6.94 5.10 -0.10
CA LYS A 383 -7.67 3.87 -0.43
C LYS A 383 -8.38 4.08 -1.79
N PRO A 384 -8.55 3.02 -2.59
CA PRO A 384 -9.30 3.10 -3.84
C PRO A 384 -10.71 3.63 -3.59
N ARG A 385 -11.13 4.65 -4.34
CA ARG A 385 -12.48 5.20 -4.21
C ARG A 385 -13.54 4.36 -4.90
N ILE A 386 -14.39 3.75 -4.10
CA ILE A 386 -15.68 3.22 -4.56
C ILE A 386 -16.69 4.39 -4.60
N ASP A 387 -16.66 5.25 -5.61
CA ASP A 387 -17.75 6.22 -5.77
C ASP A 387 -18.97 5.56 -6.42
N THR A 388 -20.13 5.72 -5.77
CA THR A 388 -21.39 5.04 -6.11
C THR A 388 -22.31 5.90 -6.97
N ALA A 389 -21.80 7.03 -7.49
CA ALA A 389 -22.61 8.06 -8.14
C ALA A 389 -22.20 8.34 -9.59
N ALA A 390 -22.89 7.69 -10.54
CA ALA A 390 -23.34 8.17 -11.86
C ALA A 390 -22.46 9.11 -12.74
N ASN A 391 -21.14 9.19 -12.56
CA ASN A 391 -20.21 9.75 -13.54
C ASN A 391 -19.31 8.62 -14.05
N VAL A 392 -19.80 7.91 -15.06
CA VAL A 392 -19.53 6.48 -15.27
C VAL A 392 -18.15 6.19 -15.90
N TYR A 393 -17.31 7.20 -16.14
CA TYR A 393 -16.07 7.07 -16.93
C TYR A 393 -14.81 7.55 -16.23
N ASN A 394 -14.93 8.53 -15.33
CA ASN A 394 -13.86 9.06 -14.49
C ASN A 394 -14.45 9.22 -13.08
N LEU A 395 -13.99 8.38 -12.14
CA LEU A 395 -14.60 8.25 -10.81
C LEU A 395 -13.95 9.16 -9.75
N ASP A 396 -12.79 9.77 -10.03
CA ASP A 396 -12.26 10.88 -9.25
C ASP A 396 -12.18 12.19 -10.06
N ASN A 397 -12.48 13.31 -9.41
CA ASN A 397 -12.31 14.63 -10.06
C ASN A 397 -10.84 15.06 -10.13
N ALA A 398 -9.92 14.26 -9.58
CA ALA A 398 -8.48 14.48 -9.68
C ALA A 398 -7.83 13.68 -10.82
N ASP A 399 -8.50 12.64 -11.33
CA ASP A 399 -8.12 11.87 -12.53
C ASP A 399 -8.36 12.71 -13.81
N ASP A 400 -7.56 13.76 -13.98
CA ASP A 400 -7.68 14.74 -15.06
C ASP A 400 -6.61 14.57 -16.16
N GLY A 401 -5.82 13.51 -16.07
CA GLY A 401 -4.76 13.18 -17.00
C GLY A 401 -5.20 12.78 -18.39
N VAL A 402 -6.40 12.20 -18.56
CA VAL A 402 -6.84 11.66 -19.86
C VAL A 402 -8.23 12.16 -20.25
N THR A 403 -8.31 12.74 -21.46
CA THR A 403 -9.57 13.11 -22.09
C THR A 403 -9.88 12.18 -23.26
N PHE A 404 -11.02 11.51 -23.18
CA PHE A 404 -11.52 10.62 -24.23
C PHE A 404 -12.31 11.35 -25.31
N PHE A 405 -12.14 10.97 -26.58
CA PHE A 405 -12.90 11.51 -27.70
C PHE A 405 -13.73 10.44 -28.41
N GLY A 406 -14.98 10.78 -28.76
CA GLY A 406 -15.81 9.93 -29.61
C GLY A 406 -16.26 8.63 -28.96
N LEU A 407 -16.51 8.65 -27.64
CA LEU A 407 -17.07 7.53 -26.90
C LEU A 407 -18.55 7.27 -27.24
N PRO A 408 -19.05 6.03 -27.08
CA PRO A 408 -18.24 4.81 -26.87
C PRO A 408 -17.54 4.40 -28.17
N TRP A 409 -16.41 3.71 -28.06
CA TRP A 409 -15.68 3.15 -29.19
C TRP A 409 -16.18 1.74 -29.56
N SER A 410 -16.11 1.39 -30.83
CA SER A 410 -16.34 0.00 -31.25
C SER A 410 -15.01 -0.77 -31.35
N PRO A 411 -14.97 -2.08 -31.04
CA PRO A 411 -13.81 -2.91 -31.36
C PRO A 411 -13.37 -2.71 -32.82
N GLY A 412 -12.06 -2.52 -33.05
CA GLY A 412 -11.46 -2.19 -34.34
C GLY A 412 -11.53 -0.72 -34.76
N GLN A 413 -12.24 0.14 -34.03
CA GLN A 413 -12.21 1.59 -34.23
C GLN A 413 -10.87 2.16 -33.78
N VAL A 414 -10.37 3.19 -34.46
CA VAL A 414 -9.27 4.01 -33.94
C VAL A 414 -9.81 4.93 -32.84
N ALA A 415 -9.49 4.63 -31.59
CA ALA A 415 -9.67 5.51 -30.44
C ALA A 415 -8.68 6.67 -30.52
N ASN A 416 -9.12 7.84 -30.05
CA ASN A 416 -8.24 8.97 -29.83
C ASN A 416 -8.47 9.47 -28.41
N VAL A 417 -7.37 9.69 -27.69
CA VAL A 417 -7.36 10.31 -26.37
C VAL A 417 -6.35 11.45 -26.35
N ASN A 418 -6.59 12.44 -25.50
CA ASN A 418 -5.57 13.40 -25.12
C ASN A 418 -5.06 13.03 -23.75
N VAL A 419 -3.76 12.83 -23.63
CA VAL A 419 -3.09 12.59 -22.36
C VAL A 419 -2.29 13.82 -21.99
N TRP A 420 -2.62 14.42 -20.87
CA TRP A 420 -1.88 15.52 -20.28
C TRP A 420 -0.77 14.94 -19.42
N VAL A 421 0.47 15.39 -19.63
CA VAL A 421 1.61 15.05 -18.79
C VAL A 421 2.18 16.31 -18.17
N SER A 422 2.38 16.30 -16.85
CA SER A 422 2.99 17.38 -16.07
C SER A 422 4.29 16.93 -15.42
N THR A 423 5.13 17.89 -15.05
CA THR A 423 6.39 17.65 -14.34
C THR A 423 6.55 18.60 -13.16
N GLY A 424 7.02 18.09 -12.02
CA GLY A 424 7.22 18.84 -10.79
C GLY A 424 8.63 19.40 -10.65
N ALA A 425 8.91 19.97 -9.47
CA ALA A 425 10.18 20.65 -9.19
C ALA A 425 11.35 19.67 -9.08
N HIS A 426 11.07 18.39 -8.85
CA HIS A 426 12.05 17.34 -8.64
C HIS A 426 12.34 16.50 -9.89
N TYR A 427 11.73 16.80 -11.03
CA TYR A 427 12.07 16.20 -12.30
C TYR A 427 13.45 16.64 -12.78
N LEU A 428 14.38 15.69 -12.94
CA LEU A 428 15.76 15.96 -13.34
C LEU A 428 16.03 15.60 -14.81
N GLY A 429 14.98 15.30 -15.58
CA GLY A 429 15.06 14.94 -16.99
C GLY A 429 15.22 13.44 -17.23
N GLU A 430 14.72 12.62 -16.30
CA GLU A 430 14.50 11.20 -16.50
C GLU A 430 13.66 10.97 -17.78
N PRO A 431 13.86 9.89 -18.54
CA PRO A 431 12.97 9.60 -19.67
C PRO A 431 11.51 9.51 -19.18
N LEU A 432 10.56 9.90 -20.02
CA LEU A 432 9.14 9.68 -19.77
C LEU A 432 8.58 8.84 -20.92
N VAL A 433 7.82 7.80 -20.58
CA VAL A 433 7.19 6.87 -21.49
C VAL A 433 5.75 6.71 -21.03
N LEU A 434 4.82 7.06 -21.89
CA LEU A 434 3.41 6.82 -21.67
C LEU A 434 3.06 5.40 -22.11
N ASN A 435 2.39 4.66 -21.24
CA ASN A 435 1.87 3.33 -21.49
C ASN A 435 0.42 3.28 -21.04
N ALA A 436 -0.33 2.37 -21.64
CA ALA A 436 -1.68 2.11 -21.21
C ALA A 436 -2.12 0.67 -21.50
N TRP A 437 -3.03 0.16 -20.68
CA TRP A 437 -3.56 -1.20 -20.73
C TRP A 437 -5.06 -1.19 -20.74
N MET A 438 -5.66 -2.13 -21.46
CA MET A 438 -7.09 -2.40 -21.41
C MET A 438 -7.29 -3.86 -21.00
N ASP A 439 -7.97 -4.07 -19.88
CA ASP A 439 -8.27 -5.37 -19.30
C ASP A 439 -9.47 -6.01 -20.02
N GLY A 440 -9.19 -6.89 -20.99
CA GLY A 440 -10.19 -7.45 -21.89
C GLY A 440 -11.09 -8.52 -21.26
N ASN A 441 -10.60 -9.17 -20.20
CA ASN A 441 -11.13 -10.37 -19.54
C ASN A 441 -11.74 -10.08 -18.17
N LEU A 442 -11.48 -8.92 -17.58
CA LEU A 442 -12.03 -8.45 -16.30
C LEU A 442 -11.59 -9.23 -15.07
N ASP A 443 -10.48 -9.96 -15.15
CA ASP A 443 -9.84 -10.64 -14.03
C ASP A 443 -8.85 -9.73 -13.29
N GLY A 444 -8.38 -8.67 -13.95
CA GLY A 444 -7.63 -7.57 -13.33
C GLY A 444 -6.18 -7.86 -13.03
N ASP A 445 -5.67 -8.99 -13.50
CA ASP A 445 -4.25 -9.27 -13.62
C ASP A 445 -3.78 -8.92 -15.04
N PHE A 446 -3.19 -7.72 -15.18
CA PHE A 446 -2.50 -7.17 -16.37
C PHE A 446 -1.35 -8.05 -16.97
N ASP A 447 -1.47 -9.38 -16.90
CA ASP A 447 -0.51 -10.44 -17.23
C ASP A 447 -1.07 -11.55 -18.16
N ASP A 448 -1.81 -11.20 -19.20
CA ASP A 448 -2.19 -12.16 -20.25
C ASP A 448 -1.02 -12.46 -21.20
N GLY A 449 -0.06 -13.26 -20.73
CA GLY A 449 1.01 -13.75 -21.57
C GLY A 449 0.50 -14.58 -22.77
N PRO A 450 1.24 -14.62 -23.91
CA PRO A 450 0.93 -15.39 -25.12
C PRO A 450 1.19 -16.89 -24.94
N ALA A 451 0.98 -17.43 -23.74
CA ALA A 451 1.04 -18.86 -23.50
C ALA A 451 -0.15 -19.51 -24.21
N VAL A 452 0.12 -19.88 -25.46
CA VAL A 452 -0.68 -20.59 -26.47
C VAL A 452 -1.55 -21.77 -25.99
N GLU A 453 -1.51 -22.16 -24.72
CA GLU A 453 -2.34 -23.24 -24.16
C GLU A 453 -3.53 -22.73 -23.31
N GLU A 454 -3.50 -21.50 -22.76
CA GLU A 454 -4.69 -20.83 -22.18
C GLU A 454 -5.39 -19.90 -23.18
N ASP A 455 -4.68 -19.52 -24.24
CA ASP A 455 -5.04 -18.48 -25.21
C ASP A 455 -5.90 -18.99 -26.40
N ASP A 456 -6.43 -20.22 -26.36
CA ASP A 456 -7.30 -20.74 -27.43
C ASP A 456 -8.68 -20.03 -27.50
N PHE A 457 -8.96 -19.15 -26.53
CA PHE A 457 -10.03 -18.14 -26.62
C PHE A 457 -9.45 -16.71 -26.69
N LEU A 458 -8.64 -16.45 -27.73
CA LEU A 458 -8.11 -15.17 -28.29
C LEU A 458 -9.05 -13.93 -28.33
N VAL A 459 -10.22 -14.00 -27.71
CA VAL A 459 -11.28 -13.00 -27.77
C VAL A 459 -11.21 -12.02 -26.58
N TRP A 460 -10.50 -12.38 -25.52
CA TRP A 460 -10.54 -11.66 -24.23
C TRP A 460 -9.19 -11.20 -23.71
N SER A 461 -8.12 -11.36 -24.49
CA SER A 461 -6.76 -11.02 -24.04
C SER A 461 -6.65 -9.57 -23.59
N GLU A 462 -5.66 -9.23 -22.80
CA GLU A 462 -5.31 -7.86 -22.45
C GLU A 462 -4.56 -7.13 -23.56
N TRP A 463 -4.75 -5.82 -23.62
CA TRP A 463 -4.24 -5.02 -24.72
C TRP A 463 -3.39 -3.86 -24.25
N ILE A 464 -2.18 -3.83 -24.80
CA ILE A 464 -1.21 -2.78 -24.51
C ILE A 464 -1.21 -1.75 -25.63
N ILE A 465 -1.40 -0.50 -25.25
CA ILE A 465 -1.15 0.65 -26.10
C ILE A 465 0.37 0.83 -26.17
N PRO A 466 0.99 0.88 -27.37
CA PRO A 466 2.44 0.93 -27.51
C PRO A 466 3.09 2.03 -26.67
N ASP A 467 4.25 1.69 -26.08
CA ASP A 467 5.11 2.65 -25.37
C ASP A 467 5.34 3.90 -26.21
N MET A 468 4.87 5.04 -25.70
CA MET A 468 4.98 6.34 -26.37
C MET A 468 5.97 7.23 -25.61
N PRO A 469 7.15 7.54 -26.19
CA PRO A 469 8.08 8.47 -25.57
C PRO A 469 7.48 9.87 -25.43
N ILE A 470 7.59 10.42 -24.22
CA ILE A 470 7.12 11.75 -23.84
C ILE A 470 8.36 12.66 -23.65
N PRO A 471 8.74 13.49 -24.63
CA PRO A 471 9.98 14.26 -24.53
C PRO A 471 9.94 15.38 -23.49
N MET A 472 8.75 15.84 -23.09
CA MET A 472 8.54 16.91 -22.11
C MET A 472 7.09 16.94 -21.61
N ALA A 473 6.80 17.69 -20.54
CA ALA A 473 5.43 18.00 -20.14
C ALA A 473 4.61 18.63 -21.30
N GLY A 474 3.33 18.29 -21.39
CA GLY A 474 2.42 18.77 -22.43
C GLY A 474 1.23 17.85 -22.65
N VAL A 475 0.40 18.18 -23.64
CA VAL A 475 -0.77 17.38 -24.02
C VAL A 475 -0.44 16.59 -25.29
N TYR A 476 -0.66 15.28 -25.24
CA TYR A 476 -0.34 14.33 -26.29
C TYR A 476 -1.61 13.69 -26.82
N ASN A 477 -1.80 13.75 -28.14
CA ASN A 477 -2.89 13.01 -28.79
C ASN A 477 -2.41 11.59 -29.08
N VAL A 478 -3.00 10.61 -28.40
CA VAL A 478 -2.67 9.20 -28.54
C VAL A 478 -3.79 8.52 -29.29
N ALA A 479 -3.42 7.78 -30.34
CA ALA A 479 -4.35 7.01 -31.14
C ALA A 479 -3.99 5.53 -31.09
N PHE A 480 -4.97 4.68 -30.83
CA PHE A 480 -4.82 3.24 -30.78
C PHE A 480 -6.07 2.55 -31.33
N ASN A 481 -5.92 1.32 -31.81
CA ASN A 481 -7.07 0.53 -32.21
C ASN A 481 -7.73 -0.04 -30.96
N VAL A 482 -9.05 0.17 -30.84
CA VAL A 482 -9.81 -0.41 -29.73
C VAL A 482 -9.84 -1.92 -29.90
N PRO A 483 -9.42 -2.65 -28.87
CA PRO A 483 -9.36 -4.09 -28.93
C PRO A 483 -10.73 -4.78 -28.81
N GLY A 484 -10.77 -6.08 -29.12
CA GLY A 484 -11.91 -6.96 -28.88
C GLY A 484 -12.45 -7.68 -30.11
N ALA A 485 -13.07 -8.85 -29.90
CA ALA A 485 -13.99 -9.43 -30.89
C ALA A 485 -15.41 -8.90 -30.66
N VAL A 486 -16.13 -8.76 -31.77
CA VAL A 486 -17.33 -7.93 -31.97
C VAL A 486 -18.56 -8.31 -31.12
N THR A 487 -18.47 -9.24 -30.17
CA THR A 487 -19.65 -10.01 -29.73
C THR A 487 -20.24 -9.71 -28.37
N TYR A 488 -19.57 -9.03 -27.42
CA TYR A 488 -20.21 -8.72 -26.12
C TYR A 488 -19.89 -7.34 -25.53
N PRO A 489 -20.92 -6.60 -25.08
CA PRO A 489 -20.77 -5.34 -24.37
C PRO A 489 -20.46 -5.60 -22.89
N ILE A 490 -19.19 -5.83 -22.54
CA ILE A 490 -18.74 -5.77 -21.14
C ILE A 490 -17.97 -4.46 -20.89
N SER A 491 -18.21 -3.84 -19.73
CA SER A 491 -17.36 -2.72 -19.29
C SER A 491 -15.97 -3.24 -19.02
N THR A 492 -14.94 -2.52 -19.42
CA THR A 492 -13.53 -2.89 -19.23
C THR A 492 -12.77 -1.74 -18.62
N TRP A 493 -11.64 -2.03 -17.99
CA TRP A 493 -10.80 -1.04 -17.34
C TRP A 493 -9.69 -0.65 -18.28
N ILE A 494 -9.50 0.66 -18.47
CA ILE A 494 -8.33 1.20 -19.15
C ILE A 494 -7.48 1.96 -18.14
N ARG A 495 -6.20 1.60 -18.10
CA ARG A 495 -5.22 2.20 -17.20
C ARG A 495 -4.19 2.95 -18.02
N PHE A 496 -3.94 4.22 -17.70
CA PHE A 496 -2.83 5.00 -18.23
C PHE A 496 -1.76 5.19 -17.16
N ARG A 497 -0.51 5.19 -17.60
CA ARG A 497 0.65 5.27 -16.71
C ARG A 497 1.82 5.98 -17.38
N LEU A 498 2.58 6.70 -16.57
CA LEU A 498 3.85 7.28 -16.96
C LEU A 498 5.02 6.51 -16.34
N THR A 499 6.01 6.13 -17.15
CA THR A 499 7.21 5.41 -16.71
C THR A 499 8.52 5.95 -17.27
N SER A 500 9.62 5.62 -16.61
CA SER A 500 10.99 6.00 -16.93
C SER A 500 11.65 5.09 -17.95
N GLN A 501 10.98 3.98 -18.28
CA GLN A 501 11.43 2.96 -19.21
C GLN A 501 10.25 2.36 -19.98
N ASN A 502 10.57 1.80 -21.15
CA ASN A 502 9.62 1.04 -21.96
C ASN A 502 9.17 -0.22 -21.22
N VAL A 503 7.86 -0.44 -21.16
CA VAL A 503 7.26 -1.61 -20.49
C VAL A 503 7.10 -2.78 -21.47
N ASN A 504 7.08 -2.48 -22.77
CA ASN A 504 6.89 -3.42 -23.87
C ASN A 504 5.53 -4.16 -23.79
N ARG A 505 5.37 -5.16 -24.67
CA ARG A 505 4.11 -5.89 -24.93
C ARG A 505 3.59 -6.77 -23.79
N PHE A 506 4.25 -6.80 -22.64
CA PHE A 506 3.89 -7.68 -21.52
C PHE A 506 3.54 -6.92 -20.24
N GLY A 507 3.53 -5.59 -20.30
CA GLY A 507 3.06 -4.78 -19.18
C GLY A 507 3.84 -4.96 -17.88
N TYR A 508 3.19 -4.54 -16.81
CA TYR A 508 3.57 -4.82 -15.42
C TYR A 508 2.60 -5.86 -14.86
N GLY A 509 2.84 -7.14 -15.13
CA GLY A 509 2.05 -8.22 -14.53
C GLY A 509 2.32 -8.33 -13.01
N GLY A 510 1.28 -8.62 -12.24
CA GLY A 510 1.46 -9.02 -10.84
C GLY A 510 2.02 -10.44 -10.78
N TYR A 511 3.05 -10.70 -9.96
CA TYR A 511 3.54 -12.07 -9.76
C TYR A 511 2.54 -12.86 -8.89
N TRP A 512 1.65 -13.63 -9.52
CA TRP A 512 0.88 -14.65 -8.79
C TRP A 512 1.82 -15.80 -8.41
N GLY A 513 2.03 -15.98 -7.10
CA GLY A 513 3.09 -16.79 -6.47
C GLY A 513 3.09 -18.31 -6.70
N GLY A 514 2.93 -18.79 -7.94
CA GLY A 514 2.98 -20.21 -8.28
C GLY A 514 3.48 -20.56 -9.69
N GLY A 515 3.64 -19.58 -10.60
CA GLY A 515 4.08 -19.81 -11.98
C GLY A 515 5.56 -19.50 -12.21
N VAL A 516 6.26 -20.33 -12.98
CA VAL A 516 7.58 -19.97 -13.51
C VAL A 516 7.40 -18.76 -14.45
N SER A 517 7.88 -17.60 -14.03
CA SER A 517 7.85 -16.40 -14.86
C SER A 517 8.65 -16.67 -16.13
N ASN A 518 7.98 -16.61 -17.28
CA ASN A 518 8.60 -16.93 -18.57
C ASN A 518 9.51 -15.80 -19.10
N GLY A 519 9.89 -14.82 -18.26
CA GLY A 519 10.92 -13.82 -18.57
C GLY A 519 10.51 -12.84 -19.66
N LEU A 520 9.24 -12.42 -19.70
CA LEU A 520 8.70 -11.66 -20.82
C LEU A 520 8.27 -10.22 -20.48
N GLY A 521 7.82 -9.90 -19.26
CA GLY A 521 7.57 -8.51 -18.82
C GLY A 521 8.68 -7.91 -17.97
N THR A 522 8.83 -6.58 -17.99
CA THR A 522 9.56 -5.86 -16.92
C THR A 522 8.58 -5.71 -15.76
N TYR A 523 8.47 -6.71 -14.90
CA TYR A 523 7.55 -6.77 -13.75
C TYR A 523 7.87 -5.75 -12.63
N ASP A 524 8.70 -4.76 -12.90
CA ASP A 524 9.37 -3.97 -11.89
C ASP A 524 8.73 -2.59 -11.79
N ILE A 525 7.88 -2.37 -10.77
CA ILE A 525 7.29 -1.07 -10.43
C ILE A 525 8.26 0.03 -10.82
N ASP A 526 7.88 0.92 -11.74
CA ASP A 526 8.70 2.08 -11.99
C ASP A 526 8.64 2.97 -10.76
N TRP A 527 9.64 2.79 -9.91
CA TRP A 527 9.79 3.50 -8.66
C TRP A 527 10.05 4.99 -8.87
N THR A 528 10.32 5.45 -10.10
CA THR A 528 10.87 6.79 -10.32
C THR A 528 9.86 7.83 -10.76
N LEU A 529 8.69 7.44 -11.28
CA LEU A 529 7.64 8.35 -11.76
C LEU A 529 6.28 7.96 -11.19
N GLY A 530 5.37 8.93 -11.07
CA GLY A 530 4.18 8.75 -10.25
C GLY A 530 2.95 9.39 -10.86
N GLU A 531 2.09 8.55 -11.45
CA GLU A 531 0.62 8.58 -11.34
C GLU A 531 0.04 7.48 -12.23
N VAL A 532 -1.06 6.91 -11.79
CA VAL A 532 -1.90 6.02 -12.58
C VAL A 532 -3.26 6.65 -12.73
N GLU A 533 -3.79 6.57 -13.94
CA GLU A 533 -5.12 7.05 -14.23
C GLU A 533 -5.96 5.85 -14.69
N ASP A 534 -7.03 5.55 -13.94
CA ASP A 534 -7.89 4.40 -14.19
C ASP A 534 -9.27 4.85 -14.64
N TYR A 535 -9.74 4.27 -15.74
CA TYR A 535 -11.04 4.62 -16.29
C TYR A 535 -11.88 3.37 -16.53
N ILE A 536 -13.15 3.46 -16.15
CA ILE A 536 -14.17 2.50 -16.58
C ILE A 536 -14.56 2.86 -17.99
N TYR A 537 -14.23 1.98 -18.91
CA TYR A 537 -14.77 2.02 -20.26
C TYR A 537 -16.14 1.31 -20.28
N PRO A 538 -17.25 2.00 -20.59
CA PRO A 538 -18.53 1.35 -20.78
C PRO A 538 -18.50 0.60 -22.11
N PRO A 539 -19.20 -0.53 -22.22
CA PRO A 539 -19.33 -1.12 -23.54
C PRO A 539 -20.08 -0.17 -24.48
N PRO A 540 -19.81 -0.22 -25.80
CA PRO A 540 -20.74 0.37 -26.75
C PRO A 540 -22.13 -0.18 -26.45
N GLN A 541 -23.09 0.71 -26.19
CA GLN A 541 -24.51 0.34 -26.10
C GLN A 541 -24.96 -0.11 -27.48
N LEU A 542 -24.59 -1.32 -27.87
CA LEU A 542 -25.28 -2.07 -28.91
C LEU A 542 -26.53 -2.61 -28.24
N HIS A 543 -27.55 -1.77 -28.09
CA HIS A 543 -28.90 -2.29 -27.97
C HIS A 543 -29.27 -2.83 -29.34
N PRO A 544 -29.44 -4.16 -29.52
CA PRO A 544 -29.72 -4.70 -30.86
C PRO A 544 -31.06 -4.21 -31.42
N ILE A 545 -31.99 -3.73 -30.57
CA ILE A 545 -33.25 -3.11 -31.00
C ILE A 545 -33.75 -2.11 -29.94
N ASP A 546 -33.71 -0.81 -30.23
CA ASP A 546 -34.25 0.23 -29.31
C ASP A 546 -35.80 0.35 -29.41
N ASP A 547 -36.40 -0.01 -30.55
CA ASP A 547 -37.80 0.31 -30.86
C ASP A 547 -38.61 -0.88 -31.46
N LEU A 548 -38.49 -2.11 -30.93
CA LEU A 548 -39.35 -3.21 -31.40
C LEU A 548 -40.79 -2.98 -30.93
N VAL A 549 -41.66 -2.52 -31.83
CA VAL A 549 -43.10 -2.42 -31.62
C VAL A 549 -43.78 -3.59 -32.32
N ILE A 550 -44.49 -4.40 -31.53
CA ILE A 550 -45.31 -5.51 -32.03
C ILE A 550 -46.76 -5.08 -32.00
N HIS A 551 -47.39 -4.97 -33.17
CA HIS A 551 -48.82 -4.70 -33.29
C HIS A 551 -49.54 -5.97 -33.75
N VAL A 552 -50.45 -6.47 -32.91
CA VAL A 552 -51.20 -7.70 -33.17
C VAL A 552 -52.62 -7.34 -33.62
N GLY A 553 -52.95 -7.61 -34.88
CA GLY A 553 -54.23 -7.23 -35.52
C GLY A 553 -55.49 -7.94 -35.01
N GLY A 554 -55.41 -8.67 -33.89
CA GLY A 554 -56.47 -9.52 -33.33
C GLY A 554 -56.40 -10.98 -33.79
N VAL A 555 -57.33 -11.81 -33.31
CA VAL A 555 -57.40 -13.24 -33.63
C VAL A 555 -57.59 -13.43 -35.14
N GLY A 556 -56.67 -14.17 -35.78
CA GLY A 556 -56.62 -14.35 -37.23
C GLY A 556 -56.15 -13.13 -38.04
N GLY A 557 -55.77 -12.03 -37.39
CA GLY A 557 -55.16 -10.85 -38.01
C GLY A 557 -53.63 -10.98 -38.13
N PRO A 558 -52.99 -10.15 -38.97
CA PRO A 558 -51.53 -10.17 -39.11
C PRO A 558 -50.82 -9.65 -37.85
N ILE A 559 -49.56 -10.06 -37.69
CA ILE A 559 -48.62 -9.39 -36.78
C ILE A 559 -47.85 -8.36 -37.60
N GLU A 560 -47.90 -7.10 -37.20
CA GLU A 560 -47.07 -6.05 -37.77
C GLU A 560 -45.91 -5.81 -36.81
N LEU A 561 -44.69 -5.97 -37.32
CA LEU A 561 -43.47 -5.64 -36.60
C LEU A 561 -42.95 -4.31 -37.13
N TYR A 562 -42.64 -3.40 -36.21
CA TYR A 562 -41.89 -2.19 -36.47
C TYR A 562 -40.64 -2.22 -35.63
N TRP A 563 -39.50 -1.96 -36.25
CA TRP A 563 -38.22 -1.90 -35.54
C TRP A 563 -37.26 -1.00 -36.31
N THR A 564 -36.20 -0.60 -35.63
CA THR A 564 -35.03 0.05 -36.19
C THR A 564 -33.86 -0.93 -36.00
N ALA A 565 -33.28 -1.44 -37.09
CA ALA A 565 -32.15 -2.38 -37.02
C ALA A 565 -30.88 -1.67 -37.52
N PRO A 566 -29.87 -1.47 -36.66
CA PRO A 566 -28.61 -0.87 -37.07
C PRO A 566 -27.80 -1.81 -37.98
N GLU A 567 -28.03 -3.11 -37.90
CA GLU A 567 -27.31 -4.14 -38.64
C GLU A 567 -28.24 -5.17 -39.30
N ILE A 568 -27.71 -5.91 -40.27
CA ILE A 568 -28.42 -6.99 -40.96
C ILE A 568 -28.58 -8.15 -39.98
N GLY A 569 -29.75 -8.76 -39.90
CA GLY A 569 -29.92 -9.98 -39.10
C GLY A 569 -31.10 -10.84 -39.53
N LEU A 570 -31.11 -12.08 -39.03
CA LEU A 570 -32.21 -13.01 -39.19
C LEU A 570 -33.09 -12.98 -37.95
N TYR A 571 -34.40 -12.96 -38.19
CA TYR A 571 -35.39 -13.17 -37.15
C TYR A 571 -36.03 -14.53 -37.34
N PHE A 572 -36.11 -15.30 -36.27
CA PHE A 572 -36.76 -16.60 -36.22
C PHE A 572 -37.98 -16.49 -35.32
N ILE A 573 -39.13 -16.93 -35.82
CA ILE A 573 -40.38 -16.86 -35.07
C ILE A 573 -40.78 -18.26 -34.72
N TYR A 574 -40.72 -18.56 -33.43
CA TYR A 574 -41.08 -19.86 -32.88
C TYR A 574 -42.44 -19.79 -32.20
N THR A 575 -43.14 -20.92 -32.20
CA THR A 575 -44.33 -21.13 -31.38
C THR A 575 -44.21 -22.32 -30.45
N THR A 576 -44.98 -22.27 -29.38
CA THR A 576 -45.25 -23.43 -28.54
C THR A 576 -46.71 -23.44 -28.10
N GLU A 577 -47.29 -24.62 -27.94
CA GLU A 577 -48.62 -24.80 -27.36
C GLU A 577 -48.54 -24.96 -25.83
N ASN A 578 -47.33 -25.17 -25.29
CA ASN A 578 -47.11 -25.33 -23.86
C ASN A 578 -46.75 -23.96 -23.22
N PRO A 579 -47.64 -23.36 -22.40
CA PRO A 579 -47.37 -22.08 -21.74
C PRO A 579 -46.15 -22.08 -20.82
N ASN A 580 -45.73 -23.27 -20.37
CA ASN A 580 -44.62 -23.43 -19.43
C ASN A 580 -43.29 -23.75 -20.14
N ASN A 581 -43.26 -23.72 -21.47
CA ASN A 581 -42.01 -23.91 -22.20
C ASN A 581 -41.26 -22.57 -22.23
N HIS A 582 -40.20 -22.47 -21.42
CA HIS A 582 -39.45 -21.23 -21.18
C HIS A 582 -38.02 -21.25 -21.71
N GLY A 583 -37.55 -22.40 -22.21
CA GLY A 583 -36.17 -22.52 -22.65
C GLY A 583 -35.96 -22.22 -24.12
N ASP A 584 -34.71 -22.31 -24.57
CA ASP A 584 -34.26 -21.77 -25.85
C ASP A 584 -34.96 -22.47 -27.04
N PRO A 585 -35.70 -21.72 -27.88
CA PRO A 585 -36.39 -22.28 -29.04
C PRO A 585 -35.50 -23.01 -30.06
N ARG A 586 -34.18 -22.77 -30.06
CA ARG A 586 -33.23 -23.46 -30.95
C ARG A 586 -32.74 -24.80 -30.41
N HIS A 587 -32.66 -24.94 -29.10
CA HIS A 587 -31.98 -26.06 -28.47
C HIS A 587 -32.93 -27.00 -27.73
N GLU A 588 -34.16 -26.57 -27.47
CA GLU A 588 -35.13 -27.32 -26.69
C GLU A 588 -36.30 -27.85 -27.53
N SER A 589 -36.74 -29.06 -27.18
CA SER A 589 -37.91 -29.70 -27.81
C SER A 589 -39.21 -29.01 -27.37
N GLY A 590 -40.20 -28.94 -28.27
CA GLY A 590 -41.52 -28.36 -27.98
C GLY A 590 -41.74 -26.95 -28.55
N TRP A 591 -40.77 -26.46 -29.32
CA TRP A 591 -40.88 -25.27 -30.16
C TRP A 591 -41.06 -25.67 -31.63
N ASN A 592 -41.90 -24.92 -32.36
CA ASN A 592 -42.06 -25.04 -33.81
C ASN A 592 -41.63 -23.74 -34.46
N LEU A 593 -40.70 -23.79 -35.41
CA LEU A 593 -40.35 -22.62 -36.23
C LEU A 593 -41.49 -22.34 -37.21
N GLU A 594 -42.15 -21.20 -37.06
CA GLU A 594 -43.26 -20.78 -37.92
C GLU A 594 -42.77 -19.98 -39.13
N ASP A 595 -41.76 -19.13 -38.94
CA ASP A 595 -41.26 -18.26 -40.00
C ASP A 595 -39.82 -17.81 -39.74
N THR A 596 -39.15 -17.43 -40.83
CA THR A 596 -37.80 -16.86 -40.83
C THR A 596 -37.81 -15.61 -41.68
N LEU A 597 -37.47 -14.49 -41.07
CA LEU A 597 -37.48 -13.20 -41.72
C LEU A 597 -36.06 -12.66 -41.80
N PHE A 598 -35.55 -12.52 -43.02
CA PHE A 598 -34.27 -11.87 -43.27
C PHE A 598 -34.48 -10.36 -43.36
N LEU A 599 -33.83 -9.60 -42.47
CA LEU A 599 -33.99 -8.16 -42.40
C LEU A 599 -32.66 -7.48 -42.72
N VAL A 600 -32.73 -6.57 -43.69
CA VAL A 600 -31.59 -5.75 -44.09
C VAL A 600 -31.53 -4.53 -43.17
N ALA A 601 -30.34 -4.14 -42.74
CA ALA A 601 -30.10 -2.90 -41.99
C ALA A 601 -30.77 -1.71 -42.71
N GLY A 602 -31.49 -0.87 -41.97
CA GLY A 602 -32.22 0.24 -42.58
C GLY A 602 -33.09 1.07 -41.64
N PRO A 603 -33.58 2.23 -42.13
CA PRO A 603 -34.49 3.09 -41.38
C PRO A 603 -35.79 2.35 -41.07
N ALA A 604 -36.44 2.74 -39.97
CA ALA A 604 -37.55 2.00 -39.40
C ALA A 604 -38.65 1.67 -40.42
N SER A 605 -38.90 0.38 -40.60
CA SER A 605 -39.82 -0.15 -41.61
C SER A 605 -40.83 -1.08 -40.96
N TRP A 606 -42.09 -0.93 -41.35
CA TRP A 606 -43.12 -1.90 -41.01
C TRP A 606 -42.96 -3.13 -41.91
N THR A 607 -43.02 -4.30 -41.29
CA THR A 607 -43.23 -5.56 -42.00
C THR A 607 -44.48 -6.24 -41.46
N THR A 608 -45.22 -6.87 -42.36
CA THR A 608 -46.42 -7.61 -42.01
C THR A 608 -46.13 -9.10 -42.10
N LEU A 609 -46.22 -9.78 -40.97
CA LEU A 609 -46.16 -11.22 -40.87
C LEU A 609 -47.57 -11.78 -40.97
N ASN A 610 -47.82 -12.55 -42.03
CA ASN A 610 -49.08 -13.26 -42.22
C ASN A 610 -49.04 -14.62 -41.50
N LEU A 611 -48.75 -14.57 -40.20
CA LEU A 611 -48.89 -15.72 -39.32
C LEU A 611 -50.37 -15.83 -39.00
N GLY A 612 -51.03 -16.90 -39.42
CA GLY A 612 -52.42 -17.14 -39.08
C GLY A 612 -52.57 -17.37 -37.58
N LEU A 613 -52.65 -16.30 -36.80
CA LEU A 613 -52.68 -16.36 -35.34
C LEU A 613 -53.89 -17.15 -34.85
N THR A 614 -53.60 -18.29 -34.22
CA THR A 614 -54.60 -19.14 -33.56
C THR A 614 -54.57 -18.95 -32.04
N ASP A 615 -55.72 -19.05 -31.39
CA ASP A 615 -55.97 -18.75 -29.96
C ASP A 615 -55.22 -19.63 -28.93
N LEU A 616 -54.28 -20.48 -29.34
CA LEU A 616 -53.68 -21.52 -28.49
C LEU A 616 -52.15 -21.62 -28.60
N LYS A 617 -51.47 -20.66 -29.23
CA LYS A 617 -50.01 -20.67 -29.39
C LYS A 617 -49.37 -19.45 -28.71
N TYR A 618 -48.24 -19.70 -28.05
CA TYR A 618 -47.32 -18.68 -27.55
C TYR A 618 -46.23 -18.46 -28.60
N TYR A 619 -45.87 -17.21 -28.87
CA TYR A 619 -44.88 -16.84 -29.89
C TYR A 619 -43.64 -16.26 -29.24
N VAL A 620 -42.46 -16.67 -29.71
CA VAL A 620 -41.16 -16.09 -29.34
C VAL A 620 -40.45 -15.67 -30.61
N ILE A 621 -39.95 -14.44 -30.63
CA ILE A 621 -39.14 -13.90 -31.73
C ILE A 621 -37.70 -13.88 -31.25
N VAL A 622 -36.82 -14.60 -31.96
CA VAL A 622 -35.39 -14.64 -31.71
C VAL A 622 -34.69 -13.84 -32.81
N TYR A 623 -33.87 -12.87 -32.42
CA TYR A 623 -33.02 -12.12 -33.35
C TYR A 623 -31.60 -12.68 -33.32
N GLU A 624 -31.01 -12.81 -34.50
CA GLU A 624 -29.64 -13.27 -34.69
C GLU A 624 -28.92 -12.33 -35.64
N THR A 625 -27.82 -11.76 -35.17
CA THR A 625 -26.82 -11.15 -36.05
C THR A 625 -25.96 -12.27 -36.67
N PRO A 626 -25.52 -12.13 -37.93
CA PRO A 626 -24.61 -13.05 -38.59
C PRO A 626 -23.32 -13.33 -37.82
#